data_AF-A0A661TVN0-F1
#
_entry.id   AF-A0A661TVN0-F1
#
_cell.length_a   1.000
_cell.length_b   1.000
_cell.length_c   1.000
_cell.angle_alpha   90.00
_cell.angle_beta   90.00
_cell.angle_gamma   90.00
#
_symmetry.space_group_name_H-M   'P 1'
#
loop_
_entity.id
_entity.type
_entity.pdbx_description
1 polymer ?
#
loop_
_entity_poly.entity_id
_entity_poly.type
_entity_poly.pdbx_seq_one_letter_code
_entity_poly.pdbx_strand_id
1 'polypeptide(L)'
;MLQKKIIKNKVLSTYNLKFFASSPNYPIISPDGYWWVYEGIILEEDGADIFRVYSDNPEGEPERLIYVGHVNLLGVISPDGEWMAFVSDREPHFPNSEIYLMKFEPESEDNPPSENNILRF
;
A
#
# COMPACT_ATOMS: atom_id res chain seq x y z
N MET A 1 -9.95 -25.96 34.59
CA MET A 1 -10.82 -25.64 33.43
C MET A 1 -10.71 -24.14 33.20
N LEU A 2 -10.01 -23.70 32.14
CA LEU A 2 -9.84 -22.27 31.85
C LEU A 2 -10.99 -21.80 30.94
N GLN A 3 -11.77 -20.84 31.41
CA GLN A 3 -12.90 -20.27 30.66
C GLN A 3 -12.34 -19.27 29.62
N LYS A 4 -12.50 -19.55 28.32
CA LYS A 4 -12.23 -18.58 27.25
C LYS A 4 -13.24 -17.44 27.36
N LYS A 5 -12.75 -16.24 27.71
CA LYS A 5 -13.57 -15.01 27.73
C LYS A 5 -13.78 -14.55 26.29
N ILE A 6 -15.00 -14.70 25.79
CA ILE A 6 -15.43 -14.16 24.50
C ILE A 6 -15.47 -12.63 24.65
N ILE A 7 -14.53 -11.91 24.02
CA ILE A 7 -14.56 -10.46 23.98
C ILE A 7 -15.50 -10.06 22.84
N LYS A 8 -16.69 -9.57 23.23
CA LYS A 8 -17.70 -9.01 22.34
C LYS A 8 -17.15 -7.77 21.64
N ASN A 9 -17.30 -7.74 20.31
CA ASN A 9 -17.36 -6.58 19.41
C ASN A 9 -16.97 -5.25 20.07
N LYS A 10 -15.66 -4.98 20.13
CA LYS A 10 -15.16 -3.64 20.29
C LYS A 10 -14.85 -3.18 18.86
N VAL A 11 -15.59 -2.20 18.34
CA VAL A 11 -15.05 -1.40 17.23
C VAL A 11 -13.78 -0.78 17.81
N LEU A 12 -12.63 -1.37 17.48
CA LEU A 12 -11.33 -0.89 17.85
C LEU A 12 -11.17 0.43 17.11
N SER A 13 -11.27 1.53 17.85
CA SER A 13 -10.66 2.81 17.55
C SER A 13 -10.86 3.34 16.12
N THR A 14 -11.67 4.40 15.96
CA THR A 14 -11.57 5.23 14.76
C THR A 14 -10.23 5.98 14.80
N TYR A 15 -9.26 5.56 14.01
CA TYR A 15 -8.02 6.30 13.81
C TYR A 15 -8.25 7.39 12.77
N ASN A 16 -7.96 8.65 13.12
CA ASN A 16 -7.82 9.70 12.12
C ASN A 16 -6.43 9.56 11.53
N LEU A 17 -6.33 8.77 10.45
CA LEU A 17 -5.11 8.74 9.65
C LEU A 17 -4.81 10.18 9.21
N LYS A 18 -3.71 10.74 9.72
CA LYS A 18 -3.18 12.04 9.30
C LYS A 18 -2.50 11.83 7.96
N PHE A 19 -3.27 11.89 6.89
CA PHE A 19 -2.72 11.82 5.55
C PHE A 19 -2.01 13.13 5.22
N PHE A 20 -0.81 13.04 4.66
CA PHE A 20 -0.14 14.16 4.00
C PHE A 20 -0.68 14.42 2.57
N ALA A 21 -1.83 13.83 2.22
CA ALA A 21 -2.42 13.83 0.89
C ALA A 21 -3.97 13.88 0.92
N SER A 22 -4.58 14.53 -0.08
CA SER A 22 -5.98 14.98 -0.09
C SER A 22 -7.07 13.96 -0.44
N SER A 23 -6.79 12.65 -0.51
CA SER A 23 -7.81 11.58 -0.49
C SER A 23 -7.20 10.19 -0.32
N PRO A 24 -7.40 9.49 0.81
CA PRO A 24 -7.01 8.11 0.97
C PRO A 24 -8.05 7.20 0.30
N ASN A 25 -7.94 7.04 -1.01
CA ASN A 25 -8.80 6.08 -1.69
C ASN A 25 -8.24 4.66 -1.46
N TYR A 26 -9.14 3.70 -1.25
CA TYR A 26 -8.86 2.25 -1.23
C TYR A 26 -7.82 1.72 -0.22
N PRO A 27 -7.95 1.97 1.11
CA PRO A 27 -7.09 1.32 2.08
C PRO A 27 -7.37 -0.19 2.16
N ILE A 28 -6.31 -0.99 2.27
CA ILE A 28 -6.36 -2.41 2.58
C ILE A 28 -5.48 -2.75 3.79
N ILE A 29 -5.74 -3.88 4.43
CA ILE A 29 -4.87 -4.44 5.48
C ILE A 29 -4.14 -5.64 4.88
N SER A 30 -2.84 -5.77 5.15
CA SER A 30 -2.05 -6.93 4.76
C SER A 30 -2.57 -8.24 5.38
N PRO A 31 -2.37 -9.41 4.75
CA PRO A 31 -2.87 -10.68 5.28
C PRO A 31 -2.36 -11.04 6.68
N ASP A 32 -1.13 -10.62 7.01
CA ASP A 32 -0.54 -10.77 8.34
C ASP A 32 -1.09 -9.78 9.38
N GLY A 33 -1.84 -8.76 8.94
CA GLY A 33 -2.43 -7.73 9.77
C GLY A 33 -1.46 -6.63 10.21
N TYR A 34 -0.20 -6.64 9.79
CA TYR A 34 0.81 -5.67 10.25
C TYR A 34 0.79 -4.34 9.51
N TRP A 35 0.23 -4.28 8.30
CA TRP A 35 0.31 -3.11 7.43
C TRP A 35 -1.06 -2.64 6.99
N TRP A 36 -1.25 -1.33 6.99
CA TRP A 36 -2.27 -0.65 6.21
C TRP A 36 -1.60 -0.16 4.94
N VAL A 37 -2.16 -0.48 3.78
CA VAL A 37 -1.70 0.00 2.47
C VAL A 37 -2.76 0.92 1.88
N TYR A 38 -2.34 2.04 1.32
CA TYR A 38 -3.27 3.05 0.82
C TYR A 38 -2.62 3.93 -0.27
N GLU A 39 -3.47 4.65 -1.00
CA GLU A 39 -3.05 5.60 -2.02
C GLU A 39 -2.76 6.99 -1.42
N GLY A 40 -1.63 7.59 -1.80
CA GLY A 40 -1.21 8.92 -1.37
C GLY A 40 -0.80 9.80 -2.55
N ILE A 41 -1.23 11.06 -2.54
CA ILE A 41 -0.80 12.11 -3.48
C ILE A 41 0.42 12.81 -2.89
N ILE A 42 1.47 12.96 -3.68
CA ILE A 42 2.67 13.69 -3.26
C ILE A 42 2.58 15.08 -3.88
N LEU A 43 2.40 16.12 -3.06
CA LEU A 43 2.08 17.47 -3.57
C LEU A 43 3.19 18.10 -4.43
N GLU A 44 4.43 17.64 -4.29
CA GLU A 44 5.60 18.13 -5.03
C GLU A 44 5.90 17.29 -6.29
N GLU A 45 5.15 16.20 -6.52
CA GLU A 45 5.32 15.31 -7.65
C GLU A 45 4.00 15.18 -8.43
N ASP A 46 4.05 15.15 -9.76
CA ASP A 46 2.87 14.86 -10.57
C ASP A 46 2.55 13.36 -10.46
N GLY A 47 1.71 12.97 -9.50
CA GLY A 47 1.29 11.58 -9.35
C GLY A 47 0.64 11.21 -8.02
N ALA A 48 0.23 9.95 -7.95
CA ALA A 48 -0.22 9.30 -6.73
C ALA A 48 0.45 7.93 -6.65
N ASP A 49 0.86 7.54 -5.44
CA ASP A 49 1.58 6.31 -5.18
C ASP A 49 0.98 5.52 -4.03
N ILE A 50 1.45 4.29 -3.91
CA ILE A 50 1.02 3.36 -2.87
C ILE A 50 1.99 3.47 -1.70
N PHE A 51 1.41 3.67 -0.52
CA PHE A 51 2.11 3.77 0.75
C PHE A 51 1.66 2.66 1.68
N ARG A 52 2.45 2.42 2.72
CA ARG A 52 2.04 1.63 3.86
C ARG A 52 2.40 2.27 5.19
N VAL A 53 1.68 1.88 6.23
CA VAL A 53 1.97 2.24 7.62
C VAL A 53 1.66 1.05 8.52
N TYR A 54 2.34 0.95 9.65
CA TYR A 54 2.03 -0.09 10.63
C TYR A 54 0.59 0.03 11.13
N SER A 55 -0.11 -1.11 11.21
CA SER A 55 -1.52 -1.17 11.59
C SER A 55 -1.79 -0.78 13.05
N ASP A 56 -0.80 -0.95 13.92
CA ASP A 56 -0.85 -0.60 15.33
C ASP A 56 -0.36 0.84 15.61
N ASN A 57 0.26 1.48 14.61
CA ASN A 57 0.66 2.88 14.64
C ASN A 57 0.30 3.62 13.33
N PRO A 58 -1.00 3.74 13.01
CA PRO A 58 -1.46 4.35 11.76
C PRO A 58 -1.11 5.85 11.63
N GLU A 59 -0.78 6.53 12.73
CA GLU A 59 -0.32 7.93 12.74
C GLU A 59 1.21 8.07 12.57
N GLY A 60 1.92 6.95 12.41
CA GLY A 60 3.35 6.94 12.12
C GLY A 60 3.70 7.46 10.73
N GLU A 61 5.01 7.62 10.50
CA GLU A 61 5.51 8.01 9.17
C GLU A 61 5.24 6.89 8.16
N PRO A 62 4.59 7.19 7.03
CA PRO A 62 4.30 6.17 6.03
C PRO A 62 5.51 5.85 5.17
N GLU A 63 5.63 4.58 4.81
CA GLU A 63 6.63 4.08 3.88
C GLU A 63 6.05 4.08 2.46
N ARG A 64 6.74 4.73 1.51
CA ARG A 64 6.39 4.66 0.08
C ARG A 64 6.79 3.28 -0.45
N LEU A 65 5.85 2.54 -1.02
CA LEU A 65 6.12 1.19 -1.53
C LEU A 65 6.66 1.19 -2.96
N ILE A 66 6.29 2.20 -3.74
CA ILE A 66 6.69 2.32 -5.14
C ILE A 66 7.00 3.77 -5.48
N TYR A 67 8.08 3.99 -6.23
CA TYR A 67 8.47 5.31 -6.71
C TYR A 67 9.02 5.22 -8.14
N VAL A 68 8.15 5.42 -9.14
CA VAL A 68 8.55 5.38 -10.56
C VAL A 68 8.05 6.56 -11.38
N GLY A 69 7.75 7.72 -10.78
CA GLY A 69 7.39 8.94 -11.54
C GLY A 69 6.12 8.78 -12.41
N HIS A 70 5.22 7.91 -11.98
CA HIS A 70 3.99 7.52 -12.65
C HIS A 70 2.87 7.41 -11.60
N VAL A 71 1.62 7.36 -12.04
CA VAL A 71 0.49 7.08 -11.15
C VAL A 71 0.45 5.58 -10.86
N ASN A 72 0.46 5.23 -9.57
CA ASN A 72 0.36 3.86 -9.07
C ASN A 72 -0.78 3.76 -8.05
N LEU A 73 -1.80 2.94 -8.33
CA LEU A 73 -3.05 2.88 -7.56
C LEU A 73 -3.51 1.44 -7.34
N LEU A 74 -4.53 1.28 -6.48
CA LEU A 74 -5.30 0.03 -6.30
C LEU A 74 -4.44 -1.18 -5.91
N GLY A 75 -3.49 -0.97 -5.00
CA GLY A 75 -2.63 -2.02 -4.47
C GLY A 75 -3.41 -3.13 -3.75
N VAL A 76 -3.13 -4.39 -4.10
CA VAL A 76 -3.64 -5.59 -3.42
C VAL A 76 -2.52 -6.56 -3.11
N ILE A 77 -2.50 -7.10 -1.88
CA ILE A 77 -1.44 -8.00 -1.41
C ILE A 77 -1.86 -9.45 -1.64
N SER A 78 -0.94 -10.29 -2.12
CA SER A 78 -1.14 -11.73 -2.27
C SER A 78 -1.40 -12.41 -0.92
N PRO A 79 -2.14 -13.53 -0.85
CA PRO A 79 -2.47 -14.17 0.43
C PRO A 79 -1.26 -14.62 1.28
N ASP A 80 -0.12 -14.87 0.64
CA ASP A 80 1.16 -15.20 1.31
C ASP A 80 1.93 -13.96 1.80
N GLY A 81 1.47 -12.75 1.48
CA GLY A 81 2.11 -11.49 1.86
C GLY A 81 3.34 -11.13 1.05
N GLU A 82 3.75 -11.94 0.07
CA GLU A 82 5.02 -11.73 -0.63
C GLU A 82 4.93 -10.72 -1.78
N TRP A 83 3.76 -10.59 -2.40
CA TRP A 83 3.57 -9.82 -3.61
C TRP A 83 2.46 -8.78 -3.48
N MET A 84 2.58 -7.72 -4.25
CA MET A 84 1.53 -6.72 -4.44
C MET A 84 1.23 -6.58 -5.92
N ALA A 85 -0.05 -6.71 -6.29
CA ALA A 85 -0.53 -6.31 -7.61
C ALA A 85 -1.11 -4.89 -7.53
N PHE A 86 -0.93 -4.10 -8.59
CA PHE A 86 -1.38 -2.70 -8.63
C PHE A 86 -1.52 -2.20 -10.07
N VAL A 87 -2.19 -1.06 -10.23
CA VAL A 87 -2.44 -0.42 -11.52
C VAL A 87 -1.45 0.72 -11.74
N SER A 88 -0.85 0.79 -12.92
CA SER A 88 0.08 1.88 -13.27
C SER A 88 -0.12 2.41 -14.69
N ASP A 89 0.06 3.73 -14.86
CA ASP A 89 0.03 4.42 -16.16
C ASP A 89 1.41 4.56 -16.82
N ARG A 90 2.41 3.80 -16.34
CA ARG A 90 3.80 3.89 -16.82
C ARG A 90 4.01 3.63 -18.30
N GLU A 91 3.09 2.91 -18.94
CA GLU A 91 3.17 2.65 -20.37
C GLU A 91 2.38 3.73 -21.15
N PRO A 92 2.93 4.25 -22.26
CA PRO A 92 2.39 5.41 -22.96
C PRO A 92 1.09 5.13 -23.74
N HIS A 93 0.49 3.95 -23.57
CA HIS A 93 -0.73 3.56 -24.28
C HIS A 93 -1.97 4.10 -23.57
N PHE A 94 -2.23 5.40 -23.73
CA PHE A 94 -3.55 5.97 -23.44
C PHE A 94 -4.63 5.21 -24.24
N PRO A 95 -5.77 4.83 -23.63
CA PRO A 95 -6.26 5.18 -22.29
C PRO A 95 -5.99 4.13 -21.19
N ASN A 96 -5.01 3.24 -21.35
CA ASN A 96 -4.92 2.04 -20.53
C ASN A 96 -3.82 2.16 -19.46
N SER A 97 -4.23 2.17 -18.19
CA SER A 97 -3.37 1.71 -17.11
C SER A 97 -3.33 0.18 -17.13
N GLU A 98 -2.17 -0.40 -16.87
CA GLU A 98 -1.96 -1.85 -16.89
C GLU A 98 -1.80 -2.38 -15.46
N ILE A 99 -1.96 -3.71 -15.29
CA ILE A 99 -1.74 -4.38 -14.01
C ILE A 99 -0.29 -4.84 -13.93
N TYR A 100 0.32 -4.58 -12.78
CA TYR A 100 1.69 -4.93 -12.47
C TYR A 100 1.79 -5.68 -11.16
N LEU A 101 2.89 -6.41 -10.98
CA LEU A 101 3.22 -7.17 -9.79
C LEU A 101 4.61 -6.79 -9.29
N MET A 102 4.75 -6.60 -7.98
CA MET A 102 6.05 -6.39 -7.32
C MET A 102 6.12 -7.14 -6.00
N LYS A 103 7.31 -7.27 -5.41
CA LYS A 103 7.44 -7.71 -4.02
C LYS A 103 6.78 -6.70 -3.08
N PHE A 104 6.08 -7.17 -2.05
CA PHE A 104 5.36 -6.29 -1.11
C PHE A 104 6.28 -5.57 -0.10
N GLU A 105 7.55 -5.98 -0.01
CA GLU A 105 8.54 -5.25 0.77
C GLU A 105 8.88 -3.91 0.11
N PRO A 106 9.06 -2.83 0.89
CA PRO A 106 9.38 -1.53 0.38
C PRO A 106 10.74 -1.61 -0.29
N GLU A 107 10.88 -0.80 -1.31
CA GLU A 107 12.17 -0.61 -1.91
C GLU A 107 13.07 0.10 -0.89
N SER A 108 14.25 -0.47 -0.61
CA SER A 108 15.21 -0.03 0.41
C SER A 108 16.62 -0.07 -0.16
N GLU A 109 17.65 0.34 0.58
CA GLU A 109 19.04 0.18 0.12
C GLU A 109 19.39 -1.29 -0.23
N ASP A 110 18.75 -2.24 0.46
CA ASP A 110 18.92 -3.70 0.24
C ASP A 110 17.95 -4.27 -0.82
N ASN A 111 16.93 -3.52 -1.23
CA ASN A 111 16.00 -3.83 -2.32
C ASN A 111 15.71 -2.54 -3.12
N PRO A 112 16.70 -2.01 -3.86
CA PRO A 112 16.62 -0.65 -4.39
C PRO A 112 15.44 -0.48 -5.34
N PRO A 113 14.91 0.75 -5.44
CA PRO A 113 13.89 1.05 -6.42
C PRO A 113 14.27 0.59 -7.81
N SER A 114 13.53 -0.37 -8.36
CA SER A 114 13.85 -0.86 -9.69
C SER A 114 12.62 -1.32 -10.45
N GLU A 115 12.44 -0.72 -11.63
CA GLU A 115 11.50 -1.19 -12.65
C GLU A 115 11.70 -2.67 -13.00
N ASN A 116 12.92 -3.19 -12.80
CA ASN A 116 13.27 -4.57 -13.06
C ASN A 116 12.60 -5.58 -12.11
N ASN A 117 12.10 -5.14 -10.95
CA ASN A 117 11.38 -5.98 -9.99
C ASN A 117 9.86 -5.94 -10.19
N ILE A 118 9.41 -5.24 -11.24
CA ILE A 118 8.00 -5.11 -11.57
C ILE A 118 7.69 -5.98 -12.80
N LEU A 119 6.82 -6.97 -12.60
CA LEU A 119 6.31 -7.82 -13.68
C LEU A 119 5.01 -7.23 -14.22
N ARG A 120 4.88 -7.18 -15.54
CA ARG A 120 3.64 -6.84 -16.23
C ARG A 120 2.79 -8.10 -16.46
N PHE A 121 1.48 -7.98 -16.32
CA PHE A 121 0.52 -9.01 -16.73
C PHE A 121 -0.04 -8.77 -18.14
#